data_AF-A0A5B9WKM9-F1
#
_entry.id   AF-A0A5B9WKM9-F1
#
_cell.length_a   1.000
_cell.length_b   1.000
_cell.length_c   1.000
_cell.angle_alpha   90.00
_cell.angle_beta   90.00
_cell.angle_gamma   90.00
#
_symmetry.space_group_name_H-M   'P 1'
#
loop_
_entity.id
_entity.type
_entity.pdbx_description
1 polymer ?
#
loop_
_entity_poly.entity_id
_entity_poly.type
_entity_poly.pdbx_seq_one_letter_code
_entity_poly.pdbx_strand_id
1 'polypeptide(L)'
;MKPGIFIKSTALLDDTFFEKSVILITEYNDKGAMGFIINKTFPRKLNELEEFRHIPPFPIQLGGPVDQEHLYFVHQRPDLIAGGVPVADHIFLGGDFPSAVKNIDSGILTEKDIKIFIGYCGWDYQELDKEIAEGSWQILEEVVLF
;
A
#
# COMPACT_ATOMS: atom_id res chain seq x y z
N MET A 1 17.35 6.13 -1.24
CA MET A 1 16.74 5.18 -0.27
C MET A 1 16.57 3.79 -0.90
N LYS A 2 15.97 2.82 -0.19
CA LYS A 2 15.59 1.50 -0.73
C LYS A 2 14.07 1.28 -0.53
N PRO A 3 13.41 0.45 -1.36
CA PRO A 3 12.07 -0.03 -1.08
C PRO A 3 11.97 -0.77 0.26
N GLY A 4 10.76 -0.84 0.82
CA GLY A 4 10.47 -1.49 2.09
C GLY A 4 10.62 -0.60 3.33
N ILE A 5 10.94 0.68 3.15
CA ILE A 5 10.97 1.64 4.26
C ILE A 5 9.58 2.21 4.53
N PHE A 6 9.39 2.67 5.75
CA PHE A 6 8.18 3.38 6.15
C PHE A 6 8.51 4.84 6.43
N ILE A 7 7.62 5.73 6.01
CA ILE A 7 7.69 7.15 6.32
C ILE A 7 6.42 7.60 7.03
N LYS A 8 6.56 8.57 7.92
CA LYS A 8 5.46 9.17 8.66
C LYS A 8 5.40 10.66 8.38
N SER A 9 4.19 11.17 8.14
CA SER A 9 3.96 12.61 7.99
C SER A 9 4.31 13.35 9.29
N THR A 10 4.98 14.48 9.17
CA THR A 10 5.20 15.40 10.30
C THR A 10 4.10 16.46 10.38
N ALA A 11 4.18 17.36 11.37
CA ALA A 11 3.25 18.47 11.51
C ALA A 11 3.28 19.46 10.32
N LEU A 12 4.31 19.42 9.47
CA LEU A 12 4.35 20.22 8.24
C LEU A 12 3.27 19.80 7.23
N LEU A 13 2.74 18.59 7.37
CA LEU A 13 1.68 18.03 6.52
C LEU A 13 0.31 18.03 7.23
N ASP A 14 0.15 18.75 8.34
CA ASP A 14 -1.15 18.95 8.97
C ASP A 14 -2.10 19.70 8.01
N ASP A 15 -3.40 19.41 8.10
CA ASP A 15 -4.44 19.93 7.19
C ASP A 15 -4.26 19.56 5.69
N THR A 16 -3.37 18.61 5.38
CA THR A 16 -3.21 18.05 4.03
C THR A 16 -3.84 16.67 3.90
N PHE A 17 -3.89 16.14 2.66
CA PHE A 17 -4.28 14.74 2.41
C PHE A 17 -3.44 13.73 3.22
N PHE A 18 -2.18 14.09 3.50
CA PHE A 18 -1.21 13.24 4.17
C PHE A 18 -1.20 13.38 5.68
N GLU A 19 -2.08 14.18 6.28
CA GLU A 19 -2.13 14.33 7.75
C GLU A 19 -2.20 12.96 8.43
N LYS A 20 -1.30 12.76 9.42
CA LYS A 20 -1.16 11.53 10.23
C LYS A 20 -0.96 10.25 9.41
N SER A 21 -0.43 10.34 8.20
CA SER A 21 -0.21 9.17 7.34
C SER A 21 1.08 8.45 7.69
N VAL A 22 1.02 7.13 7.63
CA VAL A 22 2.20 6.26 7.54
C VAL A 22 2.17 5.61 6.17
N ILE A 23 3.28 5.71 5.43
CA ILE A 23 3.39 5.23 4.06
C ILE A 23 4.47 4.16 3.98
N LEU A 24 4.16 3.02 3.37
CA LEU A 24 5.13 2.03 2.92
C LEU A 24 5.65 2.42 1.53
N ILE A 25 6.96 2.60 1.39
CA ILE A 25 7.59 2.79 0.08
C ILE A 25 7.82 1.42 -0.57
N THR A 26 7.19 1.20 -1.72
CA THR A 26 7.22 -0.06 -2.47
C THR A 26 8.12 -0.02 -3.70
N GLU A 27 8.37 1.18 -4.22
CA GLU A 27 9.31 1.41 -5.32
C GLU A 27 10.13 2.67 -5.04
N TYR A 28 11.40 2.64 -5.39
CA TYR A 28 12.30 3.79 -5.32
C TYR A 28 13.44 3.59 -6.33
N ASN A 29 13.48 4.42 -7.37
CA ASN A 29 14.46 4.34 -8.45
C ASN A 29 14.68 5.70 -9.14
N ASP A 30 15.38 5.69 -10.25
CA ASP A 30 15.71 6.84 -11.10
C ASP A 30 14.50 7.46 -11.82
N LYS A 31 13.32 6.84 -11.76
CA LYS A 31 12.05 7.43 -12.23
C LYS A 31 11.25 8.10 -11.11
N GLY A 32 11.56 7.84 -9.85
CA GLY A 32 10.81 8.36 -8.70
C GLY A 32 10.59 7.33 -7.60
N ALA A 33 9.55 7.53 -6.81
CA ALA A 33 9.14 6.61 -5.76
C ALA A 33 7.63 6.36 -5.76
N MET A 34 7.24 5.19 -5.27
CA MET A 34 5.84 4.79 -5.13
C MET A 34 5.62 4.17 -3.75
N GLY A 35 4.50 4.50 -3.11
CA GLY A 35 4.13 3.93 -1.83
C GLY A 35 2.63 3.92 -1.56
N PHE A 36 2.25 3.30 -0.45
CA PHE A 36 0.86 3.19 -0.01
C PHE A 36 0.70 3.67 1.42
N ILE A 37 -0.31 4.49 1.69
CA ILE A 37 -0.73 4.81 3.05
C ILE A 37 -1.32 3.54 3.68
N ILE A 38 -0.77 3.12 4.81
CA ILE A 38 -1.11 1.83 5.44
C ILE A 38 -2.08 1.98 6.62
N ASN A 39 -2.27 3.19 7.12
CA ASN A 39 -3.02 3.48 8.36
C ASN A 39 -4.31 4.27 8.13
N LYS A 40 -4.79 4.35 6.88
CA LYS A 40 -6.07 4.97 6.53
C LYS A 40 -6.98 3.96 5.84
N THR A 41 -8.13 3.69 6.45
CA THR A 41 -9.14 2.78 5.89
C THR A 41 -10.01 3.51 4.88
N PHE A 42 -10.27 2.89 3.74
CA PHE A 42 -11.25 3.37 2.78
C PHE A 42 -12.67 3.04 3.25
N PRO A 43 -13.66 3.94 3.11
CA PRO A 43 -15.00 3.73 3.68
C PRO A 43 -15.74 2.49 3.16
N ARG A 44 -15.40 2.02 1.96
CA ARG A 44 -16.02 0.86 1.32
C ARG A 44 -15.12 -0.36 1.41
N LYS A 45 -15.74 -1.52 1.57
CA LYS A 45 -15.10 -2.83 1.49
C LYS A 45 -15.10 -3.37 0.07
N LEU A 46 -14.26 -4.37 -0.18
CA LEU A 46 -14.11 -4.99 -1.50
C LEU A 46 -15.42 -5.58 -2.03
N ASN A 47 -16.20 -6.25 -1.16
CA ASN A 47 -17.48 -6.85 -1.52
C ASN A 47 -18.59 -5.81 -1.86
N GLU A 48 -18.35 -4.52 -1.64
CA GLU A 48 -19.27 -3.48 -2.06
C GLU A 48 -19.07 -3.06 -3.51
N LEU A 49 -17.96 -3.46 -4.14
CA LEU A 49 -17.74 -3.29 -5.57
C LEU A 49 -18.52 -4.38 -6.33
N GLU A 50 -19.16 -4.00 -7.43
CA GLU A 50 -20.05 -4.89 -8.21
C GLU A 50 -19.36 -6.22 -8.57
N GLU A 51 -18.12 -6.15 -9.02
CA GLU A 51 -17.31 -7.30 -9.44
C GLU A 51 -17.06 -8.32 -8.32
N PHE A 52 -16.98 -7.86 -7.06
CA PHE A 52 -16.62 -8.70 -5.92
C PHE A 52 -17.78 -8.91 -4.94
N ARG A 53 -19.04 -8.66 -5.31
CA ARG A 53 -20.19 -8.84 -4.40
C ARG A 53 -20.34 -10.24 -3.81
N HIS A 54 -19.75 -11.24 -4.44
CA HIS A 54 -19.80 -12.65 -4.02
C HIS A 54 -18.83 -12.97 -2.87
N ILE A 55 -17.77 -12.18 -2.66
CA ILE A 55 -16.75 -12.48 -1.65
C ILE A 55 -17.18 -11.98 -0.25
N PRO A 56 -16.60 -12.53 0.83
CA PRO A 56 -16.78 -12.00 2.18
C PRO A 56 -16.33 -10.53 2.31
N PRO A 57 -16.87 -9.76 3.27
CA PRO A 57 -16.43 -8.39 3.48
C PRO A 57 -14.93 -8.31 3.81
N PHE A 58 -14.17 -7.65 2.93
CA PHE A 58 -12.72 -7.47 3.06
C PHE A 58 -12.35 -5.98 3.02
N PRO A 59 -11.58 -5.46 3.98
CA PRO A 59 -11.29 -4.03 4.03
C PRO A 59 -10.33 -3.59 2.93
N ILE A 60 -10.52 -2.34 2.52
CA ILE A 60 -9.63 -1.62 1.60
C ILE A 60 -8.99 -0.47 2.38
N GLN A 61 -7.70 -0.25 2.16
CA GLN A 61 -6.97 0.92 2.64
C GLN A 61 -6.97 2.02 1.57
N LEU A 62 -7.04 3.28 1.98
CA LEU A 62 -6.80 4.41 1.09
C LEU A 62 -5.30 4.49 0.86
N GLY A 63 -4.81 4.11 -0.33
CA GLY A 63 -3.38 4.00 -0.60
C GLY A 63 -2.71 5.32 -0.97
N GLY A 64 -3.45 6.29 -1.51
CA GLY A 64 -2.95 7.63 -1.79
C GLY A 64 -3.86 8.45 -2.71
N PRO A 65 -3.45 9.67 -3.10
CA PRO A 65 -4.25 10.56 -3.93
C PRO A 65 -4.20 10.21 -5.43
N VAL A 66 -3.22 9.42 -5.86
CA VAL A 66 -3.02 9.08 -7.27
C VAL A 66 -3.81 7.81 -7.60
N ASP A 67 -4.45 7.80 -8.77
CA ASP A 67 -5.09 6.62 -9.36
C ASP A 67 -6.13 5.91 -8.47
N GLN A 68 -7.03 6.70 -7.85
CA GLN A 68 -8.08 6.21 -6.95
C GLN A 68 -9.22 5.44 -7.64
N GLU A 69 -9.03 5.05 -8.90
CA GLU A 69 -9.97 4.18 -9.65
C GLU A 69 -9.49 2.72 -9.68
N HIS A 70 -8.22 2.45 -9.37
CA HIS A 70 -7.63 1.11 -9.43
C HIS A 70 -7.29 0.56 -8.05
N LEU A 71 -7.38 -0.77 -7.95
CA LEU A 71 -6.97 -1.53 -6.78
C LEU A 71 -5.52 -1.98 -6.92
N TYR A 72 -4.80 -1.86 -5.82
CA TYR A 72 -3.46 -2.35 -5.63
C TYR A 72 -3.45 -3.28 -4.42
N PHE A 73 -2.44 -4.13 -4.29
CA PHE A 73 -2.31 -4.94 -3.08
C PHE A 73 -0.85 -5.27 -2.79
N VAL A 74 -0.58 -5.48 -1.51
CA VAL A 74 0.69 -6.07 -1.05
C VAL A 74 0.36 -7.31 -0.23
N HIS A 75 1.20 -8.34 -0.32
CA HIS A 75 0.98 -9.62 0.35
C HIS A 75 2.28 -10.27 0.80
N GLN A 76 2.16 -11.26 1.68
CA GLN A 76 3.28 -12.08 2.15
C GLN A 76 3.17 -13.57 1.75
N ARG A 77 2.38 -13.84 0.72
CA ARG A 77 2.03 -15.19 0.27
C ARG A 77 2.44 -15.47 -1.19
N PRO A 78 3.74 -15.46 -1.50
CA PRO A 78 4.23 -15.79 -2.85
C PRO A 78 3.93 -17.25 -3.25
N ASP A 79 3.58 -18.10 -2.28
CA ASP A 79 3.12 -19.48 -2.48
C ASP A 79 1.68 -19.56 -3.02
N LEU A 80 0.85 -18.53 -2.78
CA LEU A 80 -0.55 -18.48 -3.23
C LEU A 80 -0.79 -17.50 -4.37
N ILE A 81 0.02 -16.44 -4.46
CA ILE A 81 -0.11 -15.39 -5.47
C ILE A 81 1.22 -15.31 -6.22
N ALA A 82 1.20 -15.75 -7.47
CA ALA A 82 2.35 -15.72 -8.34
C ALA A 82 2.55 -14.34 -8.98
N GLY A 83 3.78 -14.02 -9.38
CA GLY A 83 4.10 -12.82 -10.17
C GLY A 83 4.18 -11.51 -9.37
N GLY A 84 4.12 -11.55 -8.03
CA GLY A 84 4.35 -10.38 -7.19
C GLY A 84 5.81 -9.90 -7.26
N VAL A 85 6.00 -8.58 -7.24
CA VAL A 85 7.34 -7.95 -7.26
C VAL A 85 7.88 -7.87 -5.82
N PRO A 86 9.07 -8.40 -5.52
CA PRO A 86 9.66 -8.28 -4.18
C PRO A 86 9.90 -6.81 -3.82
N VAL A 87 9.42 -6.39 -2.64
CA VAL A 87 9.65 -5.04 -2.10
C VAL A 87 10.74 -5.08 -1.03
N ALA A 88 10.50 -5.81 0.06
CA ALA A 88 11.45 -6.05 1.13
C ALA A 88 11.00 -7.23 1.99
N ASP A 89 11.96 -7.93 2.59
CA ASP A 89 11.74 -9.10 3.43
C ASP A 89 10.76 -10.10 2.77
N HIS A 90 9.58 -10.29 3.37
CA HIS A 90 8.53 -11.17 2.87
C HIS A 90 7.35 -10.42 2.22
N ILE A 91 7.52 -9.14 1.87
CA ILE A 91 6.47 -8.30 1.28
C ILE A 91 6.65 -8.26 -0.24
N PHE A 92 5.55 -8.56 -0.94
CA PHE A 92 5.45 -8.54 -2.39
C PHE A 92 4.36 -7.56 -2.82
N LEU A 93 4.64 -6.78 -3.85
CA LEU A 93 3.70 -5.87 -4.50
C LEU A 93 3.03 -6.56 -5.68
N GLY A 94 1.70 -6.54 -5.68
CA GLY A 94 0.89 -7.07 -6.78
C GLY A 94 1.07 -8.58 -7.00
N GLY A 95 0.85 -9.00 -8.24
CA GLY A 95 0.82 -10.42 -8.65
C GLY A 95 -0.51 -10.78 -9.28
N ASP A 96 -0.82 -12.08 -9.33
CA ASP A 96 -2.06 -12.59 -9.91
C ASP A 96 -3.28 -12.24 -9.05
N PHE A 97 -3.92 -11.13 -9.38
CA PHE A 97 -5.09 -10.61 -8.67
C PHE A 97 -6.28 -11.60 -8.62
N PRO A 98 -6.63 -12.33 -9.70
CA PRO A 98 -7.64 -13.39 -9.63
C PRO A 98 -7.36 -14.45 -8.56
N SER A 99 -6.10 -14.91 -8.43
CA SER A 99 -5.72 -15.84 -7.35
C SER A 99 -5.85 -15.20 -5.97
N ALA A 100 -5.49 -13.93 -5.82
CA ALA A 100 -5.66 -13.21 -4.55
C ALA A 100 -7.14 -13.18 -4.14
N VAL A 101 -8.03 -12.76 -5.04
CA VAL A 101 -9.49 -12.69 -4.80
C VAL A 101 -10.07 -14.07 -4.48
N LYS A 102 -9.70 -15.10 -5.25
CA LYS A 102 -10.15 -16.48 -5.01
C LYS A 102 -9.75 -16.98 -3.62
N ASN A 103 -8.52 -16.70 -3.18
CA ASN A 103 -8.06 -17.14 -1.86
C ASN A 103 -8.67 -16.33 -0.71
N ILE A 104 -9.05 -15.06 -0.95
CA ILE A 104 -9.85 -14.25 -0.01
C ILE A 104 -11.26 -14.86 0.12
N ASP A 105 -11.89 -15.18 -1.02
CA ASP A 105 -13.23 -15.78 -1.06
C ASP A 105 -13.28 -17.11 -0.28
N SER A 106 -12.26 -17.95 -0.44
CA SER A 106 -12.15 -19.21 0.30
C SER A 106 -11.70 -19.05 1.76
N GLY A 107 -11.45 -17.82 2.25
CA GLY A 107 -10.99 -17.54 3.60
C GLY A 107 -9.55 -18.00 3.91
N ILE A 108 -8.76 -18.29 2.87
CA ILE A 108 -7.34 -18.70 2.99
C ILE A 108 -6.45 -17.47 3.21
N LEU A 109 -6.72 -16.38 2.49
CA LEU A 109 -6.06 -15.10 2.69
C LEU A 109 -6.90 -14.22 3.60
N THR A 110 -6.26 -13.69 4.63
CA THR A 110 -6.86 -12.76 5.59
C THR A 110 -6.13 -11.42 5.56
N GLU A 111 -6.62 -10.44 6.33
CA GLU A 111 -5.95 -9.15 6.49
C GLU A 111 -4.52 -9.24 7.09
N LYS A 112 -4.15 -10.41 7.63
CA LYS A 112 -2.79 -10.71 8.10
C LYS A 112 -1.87 -11.16 6.98
N ASP A 113 -2.41 -11.46 5.80
CA ASP A 113 -1.66 -12.01 4.68
C ASP A 113 -1.59 -11.04 3.49
N ILE A 114 -2.63 -10.22 3.32
CA ILE A 114 -2.79 -9.28 2.20
C ILE A 114 -3.47 -7.99 2.66
N LYS A 115 -2.99 -6.85 2.14
CA LYS A 115 -3.63 -5.54 2.23
C LYS A 115 -4.01 -5.07 0.84
N ILE A 116 -5.22 -4.53 0.69
CA ILE A 116 -5.75 -4.05 -0.59
C ILE A 116 -5.90 -2.55 -0.50
N PHE A 117 -5.34 -1.83 -1.45
CA PHE A 117 -5.34 -0.38 -1.50
C PHE A 117 -6.15 0.13 -2.67
N ILE A 118 -6.76 1.30 -2.51
CA ILE A 118 -7.27 2.11 -3.62
C ILE A 118 -6.36 3.33 -3.80
N GLY A 119 -5.84 3.48 -5.02
CA GLY A 119 -4.82 4.47 -5.33
C GLY A 119 -3.48 4.26 -4.61
N TYR A 120 -2.53 5.16 -4.88
CA TYR A 120 -1.17 5.15 -4.33
C TYR A 120 -0.61 6.57 -4.15
N CYS A 121 0.53 6.65 -3.47
CA CYS A 121 1.35 7.86 -3.33
C CYS A 121 2.52 7.77 -4.30
N GLY A 122 2.68 8.79 -5.15
CA GLY A 122 3.77 8.86 -6.13
C GLY A 122 4.63 10.08 -5.87
N TRP A 123 5.92 9.94 -6.16
CA TRP A 123 6.90 11.01 -6.14
C TRP A 123 7.70 10.98 -7.43
N ASP A 124 7.95 12.15 -7.99
CA ASP A 124 8.89 12.30 -9.09
C ASP A 124 10.33 12.06 -8.62
N TYR A 125 11.24 11.94 -9.59
CA TYR A 125 12.66 11.75 -9.32
C TYR A 125 13.21 12.79 -8.32
N GLN A 126 13.82 12.29 -7.23
CA GLN A 126 14.38 13.05 -6.10
C GLN A 126 13.37 13.84 -5.24
N GLU A 127 12.07 13.81 -5.55
CA GLU A 127 11.08 14.58 -4.79
C GLU A 127 10.97 14.05 -3.35
N LEU A 128 10.85 12.74 -3.17
CA LEU A 128 10.77 12.14 -1.84
C LEU A 128 12.00 12.45 -0.97
N ASP A 129 13.20 12.42 -1.54
CA ASP A 129 14.43 12.75 -0.80
C ASP A 129 14.45 14.21 -0.36
N LYS A 130 13.95 15.13 -1.19
CA LYS A 130 13.82 16.54 -0.85
C LYS A 130 12.81 16.75 0.27
N GLU A 131 11.64 16.15 0.17
CA GLU A 131 10.60 16.28 1.20
C GLU A 131 11.06 15.71 2.55
N ILE A 132 11.85 14.64 2.56
CA ILE A 132 12.50 14.13 3.78
C ILE A 132 13.54 15.13 4.30
N ALA A 133 14.38 15.68 3.44
CA ALA A 133 15.39 16.67 3.83
C ALA A 133 14.77 17.97 4.37
N GLU A 134 13.60 18.35 3.87
CA GLU A 134 12.78 19.48 4.32
C GLU A 134 12.01 19.19 5.62
N GLY A 135 11.94 17.91 6.02
CA GLY A 135 11.31 17.48 7.27
C GLY A 135 9.81 17.20 7.16
N SER A 136 9.24 17.15 5.95
CA SER A 136 7.83 16.77 5.72
C SER A 136 7.57 15.31 6.10
N TRP A 137 8.60 14.46 5.95
CA TRP A 137 8.55 13.04 6.26
C TRP A 137 9.64 12.61 7.23
N GLN A 138 9.26 11.78 8.18
CA GLN A 138 10.18 11.09 9.07
C GLN A 138 10.29 9.61 8.67
N ILE A 139 11.50 9.10 8.45
CA ILE A 139 11.74 7.67 8.24
C ILE A 139 11.54 6.92 9.56
N LEU A 140 10.84 5.79 9.50
CA LEU A 140 10.63 4.89 10.63
C LEU A 140 11.53 3.66 10.52
N GLU A 141 12.11 3.25 11.65
CA GLU A 141 13.05 2.11 11.69
C GLU A 141 12.34 0.75 11.79
N GLU A 142 11.19 0.69 12.48
CA GLU A 142 10.43 -0.55 12.64
C GLU A 142 8.92 -0.27 12.56
N VAL A 143 8.27 -0.84 11.55
CA VAL A 143 6.80 -0.83 11.41
C VAL A 143 6.36 -2.22 11.00
N VAL A 144 5.37 -2.74 11.72
CA VAL A 144 4.72 -4.01 11.38
C VAL A 144 3.53 -3.73 10.48
N LEU A 145 3.56 -4.26 9.26
CA LEU A 145 2.48 -4.12 8.28
C LEU A 145 1.35 -5.14 8.46
N PHE A 146 1.69 -6.37 8.87
CA PHE A 146 0.81 -7.53 8.94
C PHE A 146 0.65 -8.06 10.37
#